data_AF-T0NAF2-F1
#
_entry.id   AF-T0NAF2-F1
#
_cell.length_a   1.000
_cell.length_b   1.000
_cell.length_c   1.000
_cell.angle_alpha   90.00
_cell.angle_beta   90.00
_cell.angle_gamma   90.00
#
_symmetry.space_group_name_H-M   'P 1'
#
loop_
_entity.id
_entity.type
_entity.pdbx_description
1 polymer ?
#
loop_
_entity_poly.entity_id
_entity_poly.type
_entity_poly.pdbx_seq_one_letter_code
_entity_poly.pdbx_strand_id
1 'polypeptide(L)' 'MEISNKEKEYHHEPHMVYSCQYHVIFCPKYRRNVLKDGIDVRLKELILE' A
#
# COMPACT_ATOMS: atom_id res chain seq x y z
N MET A 1 -2.72 6.04 -14.52
CA MET A 1 -1.87 5.76 -13.34
C MET A 1 -0.47 5.56 -13.86
N GLU A 2 0.39 6.57 -13.70
CA GLU A 2 1.80 6.44 -14.07
C GLU A 2 2.49 5.64 -12.96
N ILE A 3 2.99 4.45 -13.30
CA ILE A 3 3.79 3.66 -12.38
C ILE A 3 5.21 4.24 -12.46
N SER A 4 5.51 5.20 -11.57
CA SER A 4 6.86 5.70 -11.39
C SER A 4 7.72 4.54 -10.88
N ASN A 5 8.61 4.02 -11.72
CA ASN A 5 9.60 3.04 -11.31
C ASN A 5 10.70 3.77 -10.54
N LYS A 6 10.57 3.85 -9.21
CA LYS A 6 11.68 4.23 -8.33
C LYS A 6 12.77 3.17 -8.39
N GLU A 7 14.02 3.59 -8.18
CA GLU A 7 15.14 2.64 -8.01
C GLU A 7 14.81 1.62 -6.92
N LYS A 8 15.07 0.34 -7.21
CA LYS A 8 14.69 -0.77 -6.33
C LYS A 8 15.68 -0.88 -5.17
N GLU A 9 15.20 -0.63 -3.97
CA GLU A 9 15.93 -0.91 -2.74
C GLU A 9 15.85 -2.41 -2.42
N TYR A 10 17.00 -3.01 -2.08
CA TYR A 10 17.14 -4.42 -1.72
C TYR A 10 17.45 -4.54 -0.23
N HIS A 11 16.78 -5.47 0.44
CA HIS A 11 17.07 -5.86 1.82
C HIS A 11 18.06 -7.02 1.82
N HIS A 12 18.99 -6.99 2.78
CA HIS A 12 20.07 -7.96 2.91
C HIS A 12 20.07 -8.56 4.33
N GLU A 13 19.75 -9.84 4.43
CA GLU A 13 20.05 -10.71 5.56
C GLU A 13 21.33 -11.51 5.28
N PRO A 14 22.01 -12.07 6.31
CA PRO A 14 23.23 -12.87 6.14
C PRO A 14 23.15 -14.03 5.14
N HIS A 15 21.93 -14.52 4.86
CA HIS A 15 21.68 -15.64 3.95
C HIS A 15 20.59 -15.34 2.90
N MET A 16 20.09 -14.11 2.81
CA MET A 16 18.97 -13.79 1.92
C MET A 16 19.04 -12.34 1.43
N VAL A 17 18.84 -12.13 0.13
CA VAL A 17 18.72 -10.79 -0.47
C VAL A 17 17.40 -10.73 -1.22
N TYR A 18 16.56 -9.75 -0.92
CA TYR A 18 15.24 -9.66 -1.52
C TYR A 18 14.75 -8.22 -1.69
N SER A 19 13.82 -8.02 -2.62
CA SER A 19 13.08 -6.76 -2.79
C SER A 19 11.64 -7.12 -3.12
N CYS A 20 10.75 -6.99 -2.13
CA CYS A 20 9.35 -7.39 -2.24
C CYS A 20 8.47 -6.15 -2.29
N GLN A 21 8.11 -5.71 -3.50
CA GLN A 21 7.23 -4.57 -3.73
C GLN A 21 5.88 -5.07 -4.22
N TYR A 22 4.79 -4.61 -3.60
CA TYR A 22 3.44 -5.06 -3.91
C TYR A 22 2.55 -3.88 -4.30
N HIS A 23 1.77 -4.05 -5.37
CA HIS A 23 0.72 -3.11 -5.75
C HIS A 23 -0.63 -3.63 -5.28
N VAL A 24 -1.05 -3.21 -4.09
CA VAL A 24 -2.29 -3.67 -3.46
C VAL A 24 -3.42 -2.69 -3.75
N ILE A 25 -4.48 -3.19 -4.40
CA ILE A 25 -5.72 -2.44 -4.64
C ILE A 25 -6.87 -3.20 -3.98
N PHE A 26 -7.75 -2.50 -3.29
CA PHE A 26 -8.97 -3.06 -2.71
C PHE A 26 -10.19 -2.16 -2.95
N CYS A 27 -11.38 -2.68 -2.68
CA CYS A 27 -12.64 -1.96 -2.82
C CYS A 27 -13.55 -2.22 -1.61
N PRO A 28 -14.27 -1.21 -1.09
CA PRO A 28 -15.26 -1.40 -0.05
C PRO A 28 -16.36 -2.38 -0.47
N LYS A 29 -16.99 -3.04 0.51
CA LYS A 29 -18.10 -3.95 0.26
C LYS A 29 -19.20 -3.24 -0.55
N TYR A 30 -19.67 -3.92 -1.61
CA TYR A 30 -20.66 -3.40 -2.57
C TYR A 30 -20.24 -2.14 -3.33
N ARG A 31 -18.93 -1.80 -3.38
CA ARG A 31 -18.42 -0.57 -4.01
C ARG A 31 -19.15 0.68 -3.47
N ARG A 32 -19.61 0.63 -2.22
CA ARG A 32 -20.23 1.79 -1.59
C ARG A 32 -19.17 2.87 -1.41
N ASN A 33 -19.58 4.09 -1.71
CA ASN A 33 -18.72 5.25 -1.63
C ASN A 33 -18.61 5.75 -0.17
N VAL A 34 -17.95 4.94 0.68
CA VAL A 34 -17.82 5.15 2.13
C VAL A 34 -16.49 5.80 2.53
N LEU A 35 -15.50 5.83 1.64
CA LEU A 35 -14.20 6.44 1.89
C LEU A 35 -14.26 7.96 1.60
N LYS A 36 -15.15 8.65 2.32
CA LYS A 36 -15.36 10.11 2.25
C LYS A 36 -15.54 10.66 3.66
N ASP A 37 -15.65 11.98 3.77
CA ASP A 37 -15.97 12.69 5.03
C ASP A 37 -15.00 12.36 6.19
N GLY A 38 -13.71 12.21 5.87
CA GLY A 38 -12.66 11.93 6.86
C GLY A 38 -12.49 10.45 7.24
N ILE A 39 -13.37 9.56 6.76
CA ILE A 39 -13.22 8.10 6.94
C ILE A 39 -11.94 7.61 6.25
N ASP A 40 -11.58 8.20 5.11
CA ASP A 40 -10.35 7.88 4.38
C ASP A 40 -9.08 8.25 5.18
N VAL A 41 -9.12 9.31 5.99
CA VAL A 41 -8.02 9.72 6.86
C VAL A 41 -7.83 8.69 7.97
N ARG A 42 -8.91 8.35 8.69
CA ARG A 42 -8.85 7.34 9.76
C ARG A 42 -8.42 5.97 9.24
N LEU A 43 -8.85 5.60 8.03
CA LEU A 43 -8.42 4.34 7.40
C LEU A 43 -6.92 4.33 7.10
N LYS A 44 -6.35 5.45 6.64
CA LYS A 44 -4.89 5.56 6.41
C LYS A 44 -4.11 5.43 7.70
N GLU A 45 -4.60 6.02 8.80
CA GLU A 45 -4.00 5.86 10.12
C GLU A 45 -3.98 4.40 10.56
N LEU A 46 -5.11 3.69 10.42
CA LEU A 46 -5.24 2.27 10.81
C LEU A 46 -4.40 1.31 9.95
N ILE A 47 -4.01 1.69 8.74
CA ILE A 47 -3.12 0.88 7.88
C ILE A 47 -1.65 1.07 8.28
N LEU A 48 -1.31 2.20 8.89
CA LEU A 48 0.05 2.55 9.29
C LEU A 48 0.36 2.19 10.75
N GLU A 49 -0.66 2.01 11.59
CA GLU A 49 -0.56 1.40 12.93
C GLU A 49 -0.11 -0.06 12.84
#